data_AF-A1VWD6-F1
#
_entry.id   AF-A1VWD6-F1
#
_cell.length_a   1.000
_cell.length_b   1.000
_cell.length_c   1.000
_cell.angle_alpha   90.00
_cell.angle_beta   90.00
_cell.angle_gamma   90.00
#
_symmetry.space_group_name_H-M   'P 1'
#
loop_
_entity.id
_entity.type
_entity.pdbx_description
1 polymer ?
#
loop_
_entity_poly.entity_id
_entity_poly.type
_entity_poly.pdbx_seq_one_letter_code
_entity_poly.pdbx_strand_id
1 'polypeptide(L)'
;MTTPNPRDPDDLEPDVTDEMDERLVHRKLADILTVSPAEAKAWANSERIELASLIRSFKPRAGQSSTRNWLSTAMVSLPLDHVTLDVEFSMRAPATATLKYQTAAGTDADDVFTHIHAQNRANVCQDLFEELTRKQQLTYAPLVKWGKLRTADAKRHERLEDVQIADSINVLEDQFEKRYLTYEREARAEHNFSVDQPTPLRLVRFFAEEARDDVLVTVKRWVSTAGSGDNIVLRTLCNIAANRALLESAKAGTLAQEGASAIIALLNAINQVGIFEAPEVSNDTDIKNLLLQWFGSDGPLATAGNSKRGLTPREVEAAIRQAAQAQREYVYLRPASDDPLAETAFKTPNDRLMFALALIADRQMNQRVDKEQKGEGTPKYVVFDPKAEELGVHALTMVMRQYGQIAFSNAAWELRADRVKDYVDALSYKRARRQEMVFKVFKRMEVDKLLTVHNTLMQHVPELRNA
;
A
#
# COMPACT_ATOMS: atom_id res chain seq x y z
N MET A 1 -15.59 42.73 22.77
CA MET A 1 -15.06 43.24 21.49
C MET A 1 -13.84 42.41 21.15
N THR A 2 -14.05 41.31 20.46
CA THR A 2 -13.01 40.37 20.02
C THR A 2 -12.90 40.51 18.50
N THR A 3 -11.72 40.92 18.06
CA THR A 3 -11.34 41.02 16.64
C THR A 3 -11.42 39.66 15.96
N PRO A 4 -11.96 39.57 14.72
CA PRO A 4 -11.88 38.36 13.92
C PRO A 4 -10.45 38.14 13.40
N ASN A 5 -10.02 36.89 13.46
CA ASN A 5 -8.78 36.37 12.89
C ASN A 5 -8.76 36.60 11.36
N PRO A 6 -7.69 37.19 10.77
CA PRO A 6 -7.58 37.34 9.33
C PRO A 6 -7.28 35.96 8.75
N ARG A 7 -8.23 35.38 8.02
CA ARG A 7 -7.95 34.26 7.12
C ARG A 7 -7.02 34.79 6.03
N ASP A 8 -5.94 34.04 5.76
CA ASP A 8 -5.15 34.21 4.54
C ASP A 8 -6.08 34.24 3.32
N PRO A 9 -6.04 35.29 2.49
CA PRO A 9 -6.87 35.37 1.29
C PRO A 9 -6.47 34.37 0.19
N ASP A 10 -5.32 33.70 0.32
CA ASP A 10 -4.74 32.84 -0.72
C ASP A 10 -5.26 31.39 -0.71
N ASP A 11 -6.10 31.00 0.25
CA ASP A 11 -6.68 29.64 0.35
C ASP A 11 -8.11 29.49 -0.22
N LEU A 12 -8.60 30.50 -0.94
CA LEU A 12 -9.90 30.47 -1.60
C LEU A 12 -9.75 30.26 -3.11
N GLU A 13 -9.75 28.99 -3.56
CA GLU A 13 -9.84 28.69 -4.99
C GLU A 13 -11.14 29.28 -5.59
N PRO A 14 -11.05 30.00 -6.73
CA PRO A 14 -12.15 30.75 -7.31
C PRO A 14 -13.26 29.86 -7.89
N ASP A 15 -14.43 30.47 -8.11
CA ASP A 15 -15.65 29.87 -8.65
C ASP A 15 -15.57 29.64 -10.17
N VAL A 16 -16.09 28.50 -10.63
CA VAL A 16 -15.82 27.89 -11.95
C VAL A 16 -16.39 28.72 -13.12
N THR A 17 -15.52 29.21 -14.01
CA THR A 17 -15.85 29.78 -15.34
C THR A 17 -15.04 29.07 -16.44
N ASP A 18 -15.47 29.10 -17.71
CA ASP A 18 -14.90 28.29 -18.81
C ASP A 18 -13.39 28.54 -19.10
N GLU A 19 -12.83 29.73 -18.85
CA GLU A 19 -11.37 29.98 -18.95
C GLU A 19 -10.58 29.45 -17.74
N MET A 20 -11.27 29.21 -16.63
CA MET A 20 -10.73 28.59 -15.41
C MET A 20 -10.63 27.07 -15.54
N ASP A 21 -11.40 26.45 -16.44
CA ASP A 21 -11.44 25.01 -16.68
C ASP A 21 -10.11 24.47 -17.23
N GLU A 22 -9.45 25.17 -18.16
CA GLU A 22 -8.23 24.68 -18.80
C GLU A 22 -7.02 24.65 -17.84
N ARG A 23 -6.86 25.69 -17.01
CA ARG A 23 -5.80 25.74 -15.98
C ARG A 23 -5.98 24.66 -14.93
N LEU A 24 -7.22 24.42 -14.50
CA LEU A 24 -7.53 23.36 -13.55
C LEU A 24 -7.24 21.97 -14.15
N VAL A 25 -7.54 21.76 -15.43
CA VAL A 25 -7.20 20.51 -16.13
C VAL A 25 -5.70 20.32 -16.25
N HIS A 26 -4.93 21.35 -16.60
CA HIS A 26 -3.47 21.22 -16.64
C HIS A 26 -2.87 20.84 -15.29
N ARG A 27 -3.38 21.41 -14.18
CA ARG A 27 -2.94 21.05 -12.83
C ARG A 27 -3.31 19.60 -12.49
N LYS A 28 -4.57 19.21 -12.72
CA LYS A 28 -5.03 17.83 -12.50
C LYS A 28 -4.27 16.82 -13.33
N LEU A 29 -4.00 17.14 -14.60
CA LEU A 29 -3.22 16.32 -15.51
C LEU A 29 -1.76 16.21 -15.03
N ALA A 30 -1.16 17.31 -14.57
CA ALA A 30 0.17 17.29 -13.97
C ALA A 30 0.23 16.35 -12.75
N ASP A 31 -0.79 16.36 -11.90
CA ASP A 31 -0.87 15.47 -10.74
C ASP A 31 -1.15 14.01 -11.16
N ILE A 32 -1.99 13.77 -12.16
CA ILE A 32 -2.25 12.40 -12.65
C ILE A 32 -1.00 11.83 -13.30
N LEU A 33 -0.24 12.63 -14.05
CA LEU A 33 0.95 12.17 -14.78
C LEU A 33 2.23 12.28 -13.96
N THR A 34 2.19 12.94 -12.80
CA THR A 34 3.33 13.20 -11.93
C THR A 34 4.46 13.89 -12.69
N VAL A 35 4.13 15.04 -13.29
CA VAL A 35 5.01 15.89 -14.10
C VAL A 35 4.89 17.35 -13.67
N SER A 36 5.76 18.22 -14.19
CA SER A 36 5.60 19.66 -13.97
C SER A 36 4.33 20.20 -14.66
N PRO A 37 3.69 21.25 -14.13
CA PRO A 37 2.57 21.90 -14.82
C PRO A 37 2.92 22.40 -16.23
N ALA A 38 4.18 22.79 -16.46
CA ALA A 38 4.66 23.21 -17.77
C ALA A 38 4.68 22.04 -18.78
N GLU A 39 5.12 20.86 -18.34
CA GLU A 39 5.14 19.64 -19.17
C GLU A 39 3.73 19.14 -19.47
N ALA A 40 2.85 19.09 -18.46
CA ALA A 40 1.44 18.73 -18.66
C ALA A 40 0.73 19.67 -19.65
N LYS A 41 1.00 20.98 -19.54
CA LYS A 41 0.49 21.98 -20.48
C LYS A 41 1.06 21.78 -21.88
N ALA A 42 2.32 21.41 -22.02
CA ALA A 42 2.91 21.15 -23.33
C ALA A 42 2.23 19.96 -24.02
N TRP A 43 2.01 18.86 -23.31
CA TRP A 43 1.31 17.67 -23.83
C TRP A 43 -0.16 17.94 -24.17
N ALA A 44 -0.87 18.65 -23.30
CA ALA A 44 -2.26 19.04 -23.55
C ALA A 44 -2.40 19.91 -24.83
N ASN A 45 -1.45 20.82 -25.08
CA ASN A 45 -1.49 21.70 -26.23
C ASN A 45 -1.06 21.03 -27.54
N SER A 46 -0.21 20.00 -27.50
CA SER A 46 0.13 19.23 -28.69
C SER A 46 -1.05 18.43 -29.24
N GLU A 47 -2.05 18.11 -28.40
CA GLU A 47 -3.20 17.28 -28.75
C GLU A 47 -4.53 17.99 -28.41
N ARG A 48 -4.74 19.18 -28.99
CA ARG A 48 -5.85 20.10 -28.63
C ARG A 48 -7.26 19.49 -28.68
N ILE A 49 -7.51 18.47 -29.50
CA ILE A 49 -8.79 17.75 -29.57
C ILE A 49 -9.01 16.93 -28.28
N GLU A 50 -7.96 16.34 -27.74
CA GLU A 50 -7.98 15.48 -26.56
C GLU A 50 -8.10 16.26 -25.25
N LEU A 51 -7.66 17.53 -25.23
CA LEU A 51 -7.82 18.43 -24.09
C LEU A 51 -9.30 18.69 -23.73
N ALA A 52 -10.17 18.83 -24.74
CA ALA A 52 -11.60 19.01 -24.52
C ALA A 52 -12.24 17.76 -23.87
N SER A 53 -11.78 16.57 -24.23
CA SER A 53 -12.16 15.30 -23.63
C SER A 53 -11.74 15.24 -22.15
N LEU A 54 -10.49 15.61 -21.84
CA LEU A 54 -9.99 15.69 -20.45
C LEU A 54 -10.81 16.67 -19.59
N ILE A 55 -11.16 17.84 -20.13
CA ILE A 55 -12.03 18.81 -19.44
C ILE A 55 -13.38 18.19 -19.07
N ARG A 56 -13.98 17.42 -19.97
CA ARG A 56 -15.27 16.76 -19.72
C ARG A 56 -15.15 15.69 -18.63
N SER A 57 -14.16 14.81 -18.74
CA SER A 57 -13.99 13.67 -17.82
C SER A 57 -13.55 14.09 -16.39
N PHE A 58 -12.97 15.29 -16.22
CA PHE A 58 -12.55 15.78 -14.91
C PHE A 58 -13.57 16.67 -14.20
N LYS A 59 -14.77 16.86 -14.76
CA LYS A 59 -15.89 17.56 -14.11
C LYS A 59 -16.58 16.62 -13.10
N PRO A 60 -16.84 17.07 -11.86
CA PRO A 60 -17.62 16.28 -10.90
C PRO A 60 -19.02 15.99 -11.47
N ARG A 61 -19.52 14.75 -11.32
CA ARG A 61 -20.90 14.44 -11.72
C ARG A 61 -21.89 15.10 -10.75
N ALA A 62 -22.92 15.75 -11.29
CA ALA A 62 -23.93 16.48 -10.52
C ALA A 62 -24.59 15.58 -9.45
N GLY A 63 -24.73 16.08 -8.22
CA GLY A 63 -25.35 15.37 -7.09
C GLY A 63 -24.37 14.72 -6.11
N GLN A 64 -23.07 14.69 -6.42
CA GLN A 64 -22.04 14.37 -5.43
C GLN A 64 -21.55 15.68 -4.80
N SER A 65 -21.51 15.73 -3.46
CA SER A 65 -20.90 16.85 -2.74
C SER A 65 -19.54 17.15 -3.36
N SER A 66 -19.37 18.38 -3.85
CA SER A 66 -18.17 18.84 -4.53
C SER A 66 -16.99 18.81 -3.55
N THR A 67 -16.40 17.64 -3.35
CA THR A 67 -15.12 17.58 -2.66
C THR A 67 -14.11 18.07 -3.68
N ARG A 68 -13.58 19.28 -3.45
CA ARG A 68 -12.47 19.89 -4.23
C ARG A 68 -11.32 18.88 -4.49
N ASN A 69 -11.23 17.83 -3.67
CA ASN A 69 -10.20 16.79 -3.69
C ASN A 69 -10.68 15.39 -4.15
N TRP A 70 -11.81 15.27 -4.85
CA TRP A 70 -12.39 13.95 -5.16
C TRP A 70 -11.46 13.04 -5.98
N LEU A 71 -10.64 13.60 -6.88
CA LEU A 71 -9.64 12.84 -7.65
C LEU A 71 -8.59 12.22 -6.72
N SER A 72 -8.11 12.98 -5.73
CA SER A 72 -7.17 12.50 -4.72
C SER A 72 -7.79 11.40 -3.85
N THR A 73 -9.08 11.51 -3.49
CA THR A 73 -9.80 10.50 -2.70
C THR A 73 -10.17 9.25 -3.52
N ALA A 74 -10.30 9.39 -4.84
CA ALA A 74 -10.43 8.29 -5.81
C ALA A 74 -9.07 7.68 -6.22
N MET A 75 -7.96 8.17 -5.63
CA MET A 75 -6.59 7.74 -5.91
C MET A 75 -6.21 7.86 -7.40
N VAL A 76 -6.77 8.88 -8.06
CA VAL A 76 -6.53 9.19 -9.47
C VAL A 76 -5.25 10.02 -9.63
N SER A 77 -4.90 10.84 -8.65
CA SER A 77 -3.79 11.80 -8.72
C SER A 77 -2.62 11.43 -7.80
N LEU A 78 -1.39 11.54 -8.31
CA LEU A 78 -0.14 11.47 -7.54
C LEU A 78 0.69 12.73 -7.82
N PRO A 79 0.50 13.80 -7.03
CA PRO A 79 1.21 15.06 -7.23
C PRO A 79 2.74 14.90 -7.08
N LEU A 80 3.50 15.74 -7.79
CA LEU A 80 4.95 15.64 -7.89
C LEU A 80 5.67 15.85 -6.54
N ASP A 81 5.12 16.68 -5.65
CA ASP A 81 5.67 16.97 -4.31
C ASP A 81 5.60 15.76 -3.34
N HIS A 82 4.85 14.72 -3.70
CA HIS A 82 4.81 13.44 -3.00
C HIS A 82 5.88 12.45 -3.47
N VAL A 83 6.66 12.78 -4.51
CA VAL A 83 7.65 11.88 -5.12
C VAL A 83 9.02 12.55 -5.18
N THR A 84 10.06 11.86 -4.70
CA THR A 84 11.45 12.29 -4.86
C THR A 84 12.13 11.45 -5.93
N LEU A 85 12.74 12.09 -6.92
CA LEU A 85 13.36 11.41 -8.08
C LEU A 85 14.90 11.51 -8.13
N ASP A 86 15.50 12.54 -7.51
CA ASP A 86 16.86 12.98 -7.85
C ASP A 86 18.02 12.32 -7.06
N VAL A 87 17.73 11.59 -5.98
CA VAL A 87 18.76 10.92 -5.14
C VAL A 87 18.41 9.46 -4.96
N GLU A 88 17.38 9.22 -4.17
CA GLU A 88 16.80 7.91 -3.94
C GLU A 88 15.31 8.03 -4.18
N PHE A 89 14.79 7.19 -5.07
CA PHE A 89 13.35 7.14 -5.31
C PHE A 89 12.62 6.94 -4.00
N SER A 90 11.75 7.86 -3.64
CA SER A 90 10.92 7.73 -2.44
C SER A 90 9.57 8.39 -2.65
N MET A 91 8.57 7.89 -1.92
CA MET A 91 7.20 8.37 -2.01
C MET A 91 6.61 8.60 -0.63
N ARG A 92 5.86 9.70 -0.48
CA ARG A 92 5.11 10.02 0.74
C ARG A 92 3.62 9.85 0.48
N ALA A 93 2.96 9.06 1.32
CA ALA A 93 1.52 8.89 1.23
C ALA A 93 0.80 10.21 1.55
N PRO A 94 -0.01 10.78 0.65
CA PRO A 94 -0.89 11.89 0.99
C PRO A 94 -1.94 11.45 2.01
N ALA A 95 -2.54 12.42 2.68
CA ALA A 95 -3.64 12.17 3.61
C ALA A 95 -4.83 11.46 2.95
N THR A 96 -5.01 11.56 1.63
CA THR A 96 -6.10 10.90 0.89
C THR A 96 -5.78 9.46 0.48
N ALA A 97 -4.54 8.98 0.69
CA ALA A 97 -4.19 7.59 0.40
C ALA A 97 -4.82 6.64 1.41
N THR A 98 -5.33 5.54 0.88
CA THR A 98 -6.16 4.52 1.56
C THR A 98 -5.72 3.15 1.05
N LEU A 99 -6.04 2.07 1.77
CA LEU A 99 -5.76 0.68 1.34
C LEU A 99 -7.00 -0.06 0.83
N LYS A 100 -8.11 0.66 0.56
CA LYS A 100 -9.40 0.08 0.21
C LYS A 100 -9.43 -0.78 -1.07
N TYR A 101 -8.43 -0.69 -1.96
CA TYR A 101 -8.35 -1.57 -3.14
C TYR A 101 -7.42 -2.78 -2.92
N GLN A 102 -6.76 -2.90 -1.76
CA GLN A 102 -5.83 -3.99 -1.42
C GLN A 102 -6.39 -5.02 -0.43
N THR A 103 -7.34 -4.65 0.43
CA THR A 103 -7.80 -5.52 1.53
C THR A 103 -9.29 -5.85 1.41
N ALA A 104 -9.65 -7.12 1.62
CA ALA A 104 -11.06 -7.55 1.73
C ALA A 104 -11.61 -7.51 3.16
N ALA A 105 -10.93 -6.82 4.08
CA ALA A 105 -11.31 -6.85 5.48
C ALA A 105 -12.56 -5.99 5.73
N GLY A 106 -13.67 -6.68 5.97
CA GLY A 106 -14.77 -6.23 6.82
C GLY A 106 -15.96 -5.64 6.08
N THR A 107 -17.05 -6.40 6.06
CA THR A 107 -18.43 -5.96 5.78
C THR A 107 -18.94 -5.05 6.91
N ASP A 108 -18.34 -3.88 7.09
CA ASP A 108 -18.92 -2.83 7.93
C ASP A 108 -19.41 -1.67 7.06
N ALA A 109 -20.37 -0.93 7.61
CA ALA A 109 -21.24 0.09 6.99
C ALA A 109 -20.57 1.22 6.16
N ASP A 110 -19.26 1.17 5.91
CA ASP A 110 -18.48 2.01 5.00
C ASP A 110 -18.62 1.63 3.51
N ASP A 111 -19.37 0.57 3.19
CA ASP A 111 -19.65 0.10 1.82
C ASP A 111 -20.12 1.22 0.89
N VAL A 112 -20.98 2.13 1.38
CA VAL A 112 -21.55 3.19 0.54
C VAL A 112 -20.48 4.19 0.07
N PHE A 113 -19.52 4.55 0.92
CA PHE A 113 -18.48 5.54 0.58
C PHE A 113 -17.30 4.94 -0.17
N THR A 114 -16.89 3.71 0.18
CA THR A 114 -15.94 2.94 -0.61
C THR A 114 -16.49 2.74 -2.03
N HIS A 115 -17.79 2.44 -2.14
CA HIS A 115 -18.49 2.37 -3.41
C HIS A 115 -18.52 3.71 -4.14
N ILE A 116 -18.78 4.85 -3.48
CA ILE A 116 -18.75 6.17 -4.13
C ILE A 116 -17.36 6.48 -4.71
N HIS A 117 -16.27 6.24 -3.99
CA HIS A 117 -14.93 6.54 -4.49
C HIS A 117 -14.49 5.57 -5.60
N ALA A 118 -14.80 4.28 -5.45
CA ALA A 118 -14.60 3.29 -6.51
C ALA A 118 -15.41 3.64 -7.76
N GLN A 119 -16.67 4.04 -7.59
CA GLN A 119 -17.55 4.50 -8.66
C GLN A 119 -17.03 5.77 -9.32
N ASN A 120 -16.49 6.72 -8.56
CA ASN A 120 -15.90 7.94 -9.13
C ASN A 120 -14.67 7.64 -9.98
N ARG A 121 -13.84 6.71 -9.51
CA ARG A 121 -12.72 6.20 -10.31
C ARG A 121 -13.21 5.50 -11.58
N ALA A 122 -14.20 4.62 -11.47
CA ALA A 122 -14.81 3.92 -12.60
C ALA A 122 -15.37 4.90 -13.63
N ASN A 123 -16.11 5.90 -13.17
CA ASN A 123 -16.72 6.95 -14.00
C ASN A 123 -15.65 7.70 -14.80
N VAL A 124 -14.57 8.15 -14.17
CA VAL A 124 -13.47 8.85 -14.88
C VAL A 124 -12.83 7.95 -15.92
N CYS A 125 -12.54 6.70 -15.57
CA CYS A 125 -11.90 5.77 -16.50
C CYS A 125 -12.81 5.45 -17.69
N GLN A 126 -14.11 5.26 -17.43
CA GLN A 126 -15.10 5.00 -18.47
C GLN A 126 -15.27 6.22 -19.39
N ASP A 127 -15.40 7.42 -18.82
CA ASP A 127 -15.54 8.66 -19.57
C ASP A 127 -14.31 8.89 -20.47
N LEU A 128 -13.09 8.69 -19.94
CA LEU A 128 -11.86 8.79 -20.74
C LEU A 128 -11.78 7.72 -21.83
N PHE A 129 -12.21 6.49 -21.55
CA PHE A 129 -12.20 5.40 -22.54
C PHE A 129 -13.18 5.65 -23.69
N GLU A 130 -14.34 6.25 -23.39
CA GLU A 130 -15.38 6.59 -24.38
C GLU A 130 -14.96 7.72 -25.33
N GLU A 131 -14.02 8.57 -24.92
CA GLU A 131 -13.46 9.65 -25.74
C GLU A 131 -12.45 9.14 -26.79
N LEU A 132 -11.96 7.90 -26.66
CA LEU A 132 -11.08 7.27 -27.63
C LEU A 132 -11.83 6.93 -28.93
N THR A 133 -11.13 7.01 -30.07
CA THR A 133 -11.70 6.51 -31.34
C THR A 133 -11.99 5.02 -31.25
N ARG A 134 -12.98 4.52 -32.00
CA ARG A 134 -13.31 3.08 -32.05
C ARG A 134 -12.08 2.20 -32.33
N LYS A 135 -11.15 2.66 -33.17
CA LYS A 135 -9.89 1.96 -33.45
C LYS A 135 -9.00 1.88 -32.21
N GLN A 136 -8.84 2.98 -31.48
CA GLN A 136 -8.07 3.01 -30.23
C GLN A 136 -8.73 2.17 -29.15
N GLN A 137 -10.06 2.25 -28.98
CA GLN A 137 -10.78 1.41 -28.02
C GLN A 137 -10.54 -0.08 -28.28
N LEU A 138 -10.59 -0.53 -29.54
CA LEU A 138 -10.31 -1.92 -29.89
C LEU A 138 -8.85 -2.30 -29.65
N THR A 139 -7.92 -1.41 -29.98
CA THR A 139 -6.47 -1.66 -29.87
C THR A 139 -6.01 -1.73 -28.41
N TYR A 140 -6.50 -0.83 -27.57
CA TYR A 140 -6.04 -0.62 -26.20
C TYR A 140 -7.01 -1.14 -25.13
N ALA A 141 -8.14 -1.74 -25.49
CA ALA A 141 -9.05 -2.40 -24.54
C ALA A 141 -8.32 -3.33 -23.54
N PRO A 142 -7.31 -4.13 -23.94
CA PRO A 142 -6.56 -4.96 -22.98
C PRO A 142 -5.85 -4.16 -21.88
N LEU A 143 -5.47 -2.91 -22.13
CA LEU A 143 -4.82 -2.04 -21.14
C LEU A 143 -5.82 -1.25 -20.29
N VAL A 144 -6.75 -0.56 -20.95
CA VAL A 144 -7.44 0.57 -20.32
C VAL A 144 -8.94 0.35 -20.11
N LYS A 145 -9.47 -0.80 -20.54
CA LYS A 145 -10.87 -1.13 -20.27
C LYS A 145 -11.07 -1.30 -18.77
N TRP A 146 -12.19 -0.80 -18.26
CA TRP A 146 -12.61 -1.06 -16.89
C TRP A 146 -13.12 -2.50 -16.73
N GLY A 147 -12.73 -3.19 -15.65
CA GLY A 147 -13.29 -4.49 -15.33
C GLY A 147 -12.70 -5.15 -14.10
N LYS A 148 -13.17 -6.38 -13.81
CA LYS A 148 -12.60 -7.20 -12.75
C LYS A 148 -11.13 -7.50 -13.04
N LEU A 149 -10.31 -7.36 -12.00
CA LEU A 149 -8.88 -7.65 -12.06
C LEU A 149 -8.64 -9.15 -12.05
N ARG A 150 -7.79 -9.61 -12.98
CA ARG A 150 -7.47 -11.01 -13.17
C ARG A 150 -6.17 -11.32 -12.43
N THR A 151 -6.30 -11.71 -11.17
CA THR A 151 -5.16 -12.13 -10.35
C THR A 151 -5.32 -13.59 -9.94
N ALA A 152 -4.20 -14.29 -9.72
CA ALA A 152 -4.20 -15.64 -9.15
C ALA A 152 -5.04 -15.71 -7.85
N ASP A 153 -5.08 -14.59 -7.12
CA ASP A 153 -5.81 -14.38 -5.88
C ASP A 153 -7.25 -13.85 -6.06
N ALA A 154 -7.78 -13.69 -7.28
CA ALA A 154 -9.14 -13.19 -7.51
C ALA A 154 -10.23 -14.15 -6.99
N LYS A 155 -9.89 -15.43 -6.79
CA LYS A 155 -10.77 -16.41 -6.10
C LYS A 155 -10.80 -16.22 -4.58
N ARG A 156 -9.83 -15.48 -4.05
CA ARG A 156 -9.57 -15.33 -2.62
C ARG A 156 -10.21 -14.04 -2.08
N HIS A 157 -10.00 -12.92 -2.77
CA HIS A 157 -10.69 -11.67 -2.45
C HIS A 157 -11.41 -11.10 -3.67
N GLU A 158 -12.63 -10.61 -3.49
CA GLU A 158 -13.22 -9.71 -4.48
C GLU A 158 -12.46 -8.37 -4.42
N ARG A 159 -11.44 -8.25 -5.27
CA ARG A 159 -10.79 -6.97 -5.49
C ARG A 159 -11.78 -6.06 -6.22
N LEU A 160 -11.81 -4.79 -5.81
CA LEU A 160 -12.52 -3.76 -6.55
C LEU A 160 -12.02 -3.73 -8.01
N GLU A 161 -12.94 -3.47 -8.92
CA GLU A 161 -12.63 -3.29 -10.33
C GLU A 161 -11.65 -2.12 -10.53
N ASP A 162 -10.83 -2.22 -11.57
CA ASP A 162 -9.93 -1.14 -12.00
C ASP A 162 -9.69 -1.27 -13.52
N VAL A 163 -8.88 -0.37 -14.08
CA VAL A 163 -8.39 -0.53 -15.46
C VAL A 163 -7.45 -1.75 -15.56
N GLN A 164 -7.57 -2.53 -16.64
CA GLN A 164 -6.90 -3.83 -16.79
C GLN A 164 -5.37 -3.80 -16.67
N ILE A 165 -4.71 -2.67 -16.97
CA ILE A 165 -3.25 -2.53 -16.78
C ILE A 165 -2.82 -2.71 -15.31
N ALA A 166 -3.73 -2.56 -14.34
CA ALA A 166 -3.48 -2.90 -12.94
C ALA A 166 -3.07 -4.37 -12.76
N ASP A 167 -3.54 -5.30 -13.60
CA ASP A 167 -3.07 -6.69 -13.56
C ASP A 167 -1.60 -6.80 -13.93
N SER A 168 -1.14 -6.02 -14.91
CA SER A 168 0.29 -5.95 -15.26
C SER A 168 1.14 -5.36 -14.15
N ILE A 169 0.61 -4.39 -13.39
CA ILE A 169 1.31 -3.84 -12.22
C ILE A 169 1.50 -4.94 -11.17
N ASN A 170 0.43 -5.68 -10.84
CA ASN A 170 0.50 -6.78 -9.87
C ASN A 170 1.51 -7.85 -10.31
N VAL A 171 1.43 -8.31 -11.57
CA VAL A 171 2.36 -9.33 -12.08
C VAL A 171 3.80 -8.82 -12.07
N LEU A 172 4.05 -7.54 -12.37
CA LEU A 172 5.39 -6.97 -12.31
C LEU A 172 5.93 -6.93 -10.87
N GLU A 173 5.10 -6.53 -9.90
CA GLU A 173 5.46 -6.58 -8.48
C GLU A 173 5.75 -8.02 -8.02
N ASP A 174 4.99 -9.00 -8.48
CA ASP A 174 5.23 -10.42 -8.20
C ASP A 174 6.57 -10.90 -8.79
N GLN A 175 6.92 -10.46 -10.01
CA GLN A 175 8.23 -10.77 -10.60
C GLN A 175 9.38 -10.18 -9.78
N PHE A 176 9.22 -8.96 -9.25
CA PHE A 176 10.19 -8.37 -8.33
C PHE A 176 10.37 -9.22 -7.07
N GLU A 177 9.28 -9.63 -6.42
CA GLU A 177 9.37 -10.45 -5.20
C GLU A 177 9.97 -11.83 -5.49
N LYS A 178 9.62 -12.47 -6.62
CA LYS A 178 10.21 -13.75 -7.04
C LYS A 178 11.72 -13.66 -7.29
N ARG A 179 12.17 -12.58 -7.94
CA ARG A 179 13.61 -12.34 -8.17
C ARG A 179 14.34 -12.09 -6.85
N TYR A 180 13.79 -11.24 -5.99
CA TYR A 180 14.32 -10.99 -4.66
C TYR A 180 14.49 -12.30 -3.86
N LEU A 181 13.45 -13.14 -3.82
CA LEU A 181 13.48 -14.43 -3.10
C LEU A 181 14.47 -15.43 -3.71
N THR A 182 14.70 -15.35 -5.03
CA THR A 182 15.70 -16.18 -5.71
C THR A 182 17.10 -15.83 -5.21
N TYR A 183 17.47 -14.54 -5.23
CA TYR A 183 18.78 -14.11 -4.71
C TYR A 183 18.96 -14.41 -3.23
N GLU A 184 17.90 -14.19 -2.43
CA GLU A 184 17.93 -14.52 -1.01
C GLU A 184 18.18 -16.02 -0.79
N ARG A 185 17.49 -16.90 -1.53
CA ARG A 185 17.68 -18.34 -1.45
C ARG A 185 19.09 -18.77 -1.85
N GLU A 186 19.61 -18.22 -2.95
CA GLU A 186 20.96 -18.50 -3.44
C GLU A 186 22.03 -18.10 -2.40
N ALA A 187 21.94 -16.89 -1.86
CA ALA A 187 22.88 -16.41 -0.85
C ALA A 187 22.78 -17.19 0.47
N ARG A 188 21.57 -17.57 0.89
CA ARG A 188 21.38 -18.43 2.09
C ARG A 188 22.02 -19.80 1.90
N ALA A 189 21.91 -20.38 0.70
CA ALA A 189 22.57 -21.65 0.38
C ALA A 189 24.10 -21.50 0.34
N GLU A 190 24.62 -20.43 -0.27
CA GLU A 190 26.05 -20.16 -0.36
C GLU A 190 26.70 -19.95 1.02
N HIS A 191 26.02 -19.22 1.91
CA HIS A 191 26.54 -18.88 3.24
C HIS A 191 26.08 -19.81 4.36
N ASN A 192 25.32 -20.87 4.05
CA ASN A 192 24.72 -21.80 5.02
C ASN A 192 23.90 -21.11 6.12
N PHE A 193 23.11 -20.09 5.78
CA PHE A 193 22.22 -19.43 6.73
C PHE A 193 21.05 -20.37 7.09
N SER A 194 20.89 -20.65 8.39
CA SER A 194 19.78 -21.47 8.89
C SER A 194 18.45 -20.73 8.75
N VAL A 195 17.33 -21.44 8.61
CA VAL A 195 16.00 -20.85 8.32
C VAL A 195 15.56 -19.81 9.35
N ASP A 196 15.95 -20.01 10.61
CA ASP A 196 15.68 -19.15 11.75
C ASP A 196 16.56 -17.90 11.83
N GLN A 197 17.59 -17.76 10.98
CA GLN A 197 18.42 -16.56 10.95
C GLN A 197 17.84 -15.48 10.02
N PRO A 198 17.77 -14.21 10.48
CA PRO A 198 17.33 -13.10 9.65
C PRO A 198 18.35 -12.85 8.54
N THR A 199 17.86 -12.49 7.35
CA THR A 199 18.74 -12.13 6.24
C THR A 199 19.52 -10.85 6.58
N PRO A 200 20.85 -10.83 6.45
CA PRO A 200 21.66 -9.65 6.74
C PRO A 200 21.16 -8.41 5.98
N LEU A 201 21.04 -7.27 6.67
CA LEU A 201 20.40 -6.06 6.13
C LEU A 201 21.07 -5.51 4.87
N ARG A 202 22.40 -5.64 4.76
CA ARG A 202 23.14 -5.28 3.55
C ARG A 202 22.72 -6.13 2.36
N LEU A 203 22.46 -7.41 2.58
CA LEU A 203 21.99 -8.33 1.56
C LEU A 203 20.54 -8.02 1.17
N VAL A 204 19.65 -7.68 2.12
CA VAL A 204 18.28 -7.22 1.81
C VAL A 204 18.30 -6.05 0.83
N ARG A 205 19.17 -5.05 1.05
CA ARG A 205 19.30 -3.90 0.15
C ARG A 205 19.85 -4.32 -1.21
N PHE A 206 20.91 -5.11 -1.23
CA PHE A 206 21.54 -5.62 -2.45
C PHE A 206 20.54 -6.42 -3.31
N PHE A 207 19.84 -7.39 -2.74
CA PHE A 207 18.84 -8.20 -3.48
C PHE A 207 17.69 -7.35 -4.02
N ALA A 208 17.28 -6.29 -3.32
CA ALA A 208 16.25 -5.39 -3.80
C ALA A 208 16.71 -4.55 -4.99
N GLU A 209 17.98 -4.15 -5.04
CA GLU A 209 18.57 -3.45 -6.20
C GLU A 209 18.66 -4.39 -7.40
N GLU A 210 19.25 -5.57 -7.21
CA GLU A 210 19.40 -6.57 -8.26
C GLU A 210 18.03 -6.99 -8.82
N ALA A 211 17.05 -7.26 -7.96
CA ALA A 211 15.70 -7.65 -8.39
C ALA A 211 15.01 -6.54 -9.20
N ARG A 212 15.16 -5.28 -8.80
CA ARG A 212 14.65 -4.14 -9.56
C ARG A 212 15.33 -4.08 -10.92
N ASP A 213 16.66 -4.14 -10.96
CA ASP A 213 17.42 -3.95 -12.19
C ASP A 213 17.20 -5.08 -13.19
N ASP A 214 17.14 -6.32 -12.73
CA ASP A 214 16.81 -7.48 -13.57
C ASP A 214 15.42 -7.39 -14.18
N VAL A 215 14.42 -6.99 -13.39
CA VAL A 215 13.06 -6.81 -13.90
C VAL A 215 13.01 -5.66 -14.90
N LEU A 216 13.66 -4.52 -14.62
CA LEU A 216 13.71 -3.38 -15.54
C LEU A 216 14.46 -3.72 -16.85
N VAL A 217 15.57 -4.47 -16.78
CA VAL A 217 16.29 -4.96 -17.96
C VAL A 217 15.40 -5.91 -18.78
N THR A 218 14.68 -6.79 -18.10
CA THR A 218 13.73 -7.72 -18.74
C THR A 218 12.62 -6.97 -19.47
N VAL A 219 11.99 -6.00 -18.80
CA VAL A 219 10.95 -5.15 -19.40
C VAL A 219 11.48 -4.35 -20.59
N LYS A 220 12.69 -3.78 -20.48
CA LYS A 220 13.34 -3.07 -21.59
C LYS A 220 13.59 -3.95 -22.81
N ARG A 221 13.86 -5.24 -22.63
CA ARG A 221 14.05 -6.19 -23.74
C ARG A 221 12.75 -6.53 -24.48
N TRP A 222 11.60 -6.41 -23.83
CA TRP A 222 10.30 -6.68 -24.46
C TRP A 222 9.84 -5.57 -25.40
N VAL A 223 10.28 -4.33 -25.18
CA VAL A 223 9.78 -3.17 -25.92
C VAL A 223 10.66 -2.83 -27.12
N SER A 224 10.09 -2.81 -28.33
CA SER A 224 10.75 -2.35 -29.56
C SER A 224 10.74 -0.82 -29.72
N THR A 225 11.66 -0.27 -30.51
CA THR A 225 11.95 1.18 -30.57
C THR A 225 11.03 2.04 -31.44
N ALA A 226 9.99 1.49 -32.08
CA ALA A 226 9.09 2.27 -32.94
C ALA A 226 7.68 2.34 -32.34
N GLY A 227 7.31 3.51 -31.80
CA GLY A 227 5.97 3.83 -31.33
C GLY A 227 5.25 4.79 -32.28
N SER A 228 3.92 4.74 -32.29
CA SER A 228 3.04 5.51 -33.20
C SER A 228 2.63 6.89 -32.68
N GLY A 229 3.34 7.39 -31.65
CA GLY A 229 2.96 8.59 -30.90
C GLY A 229 2.18 8.21 -29.65
N ASP A 230 2.20 9.09 -28.65
CA ASP A 230 1.72 8.81 -27.30
C ASP A 230 0.52 9.69 -26.98
N ASN A 231 -0.66 9.10 -27.03
CA ASN A 231 -1.95 9.77 -26.84
C ASN A 231 -2.19 10.09 -25.37
N ILE A 232 -2.53 11.36 -25.08
CA ILE A 232 -2.60 11.85 -23.70
C ILE A 232 -3.75 11.21 -22.90
N VAL A 233 -4.87 10.87 -23.53
CA VAL A 233 -6.00 10.19 -22.88
C VAL A 233 -5.61 8.78 -22.42
N LEU A 234 -4.95 8.00 -23.29
CA LEU A 234 -4.45 6.67 -22.97
C LEU A 234 -3.37 6.72 -21.90
N ARG A 235 -2.42 7.67 -21.99
CA ARG A 235 -1.40 7.87 -20.95
C ARG A 235 -2.06 8.17 -19.61
N THR A 236 -3.07 9.04 -19.60
CA THR A 236 -3.85 9.38 -18.40
C THR A 236 -4.47 8.12 -17.79
N LEU A 237 -5.20 7.31 -18.57
CA LEU A 237 -5.81 6.06 -18.11
C LEU A 237 -4.79 5.09 -17.48
N CYS A 238 -3.65 4.87 -18.13
CA CYS A 238 -2.58 4.03 -17.59
C CYS A 238 -2.01 4.58 -16.26
N ASN A 239 -1.84 5.90 -16.19
CA ASN A 239 -1.33 6.57 -15.00
C ASN A 239 -2.31 6.51 -13.82
N ILE A 240 -3.63 6.50 -14.06
CA ILE A 240 -4.64 6.36 -13.00
C ILE A 240 -4.45 5.02 -12.25
N ALA A 241 -4.20 3.92 -12.96
CA ALA A 241 -3.88 2.61 -12.35
C ALA A 241 -2.59 2.66 -11.54
N ALA A 242 -1.53 3.22 -12.14
CA ALA A 242 -0.23 3.35 -11.50
C ALA A 242 -0.30 4.18 -10.22
N ASN A 243 -1.06 5.28 -10.22
CA ASN A 243 -1.23 6.15 -9.07
C ASN A 243 -1.85 5.41 -7.89
N ARG A 244 -2.92 4.64 -8.12
CA ARG A 244 -3.51 3.80 -7.06
C ARG A 244 -2.47 2.87 -6.46
N ALA A 245 -1.83 2.03 -7.28
CA ALA A 245 -0.88 1.03 -6.78
C ALA A 245 0.27 1.67 -5.99
N LEU A 246 0.83 2.77 -6.49
CA LEU A 246 1.91 3.50 -5.82
C LEU A 246 1.45 4.17 -4.51
N LEU A 247 0.26 4.77 -4.48
CA LEU A 247 -0.31 5.41 -3.29
C LEU A 247 -0.65 4.39 -2.20
N GLU A 248 -1.22 3.24 -2.55
CA GLU A 248 -1.49 2.15 -1.60
C GLU A 248 -0.19 1.58 -1.04
N SER A 249 0.80 1.34 -1.91
CA SER A 249 2.14 0.92 -1.50
C SER A 249 2.80 1.94 -0.55
N ALA A 250 2.65 3.25 -0.84
CA ALA A 250 3.14 4.31 0.04
C ALA A 250 2.39 4.33 1.38
N LYS A 251 1.06 4.19 1.38
CA LYS A 251 0.24 4.17 2.59
C LYS A 251 0.58 2.99 3.50
N ALA A 252 0.69 1.78 2.94
CA ALA A 252 1.16 0.61 3.66
C ALA A 252 2.56 0.84 4.24
N GLY A 253 3.40 1.57 3.52
CA GLY A 253 4.72 1.95 3.98
C GLY A 253 4.74 2.94 5.15
N THR A 254 3.88 3.96 5.11
CA THR A 254 3.68 4.89 6.22
C THR A 254 3.20 4.16 7.48
N LEU A 255 2.19 3.28 7.34
CA LEU A 255 1.68 2.49 8.45
C LEU A 255 2.76 1.57 9.05
N ALA A 256 3.63 0.99 8.21
CA ALA A 256 4.75 0.18 8.68
C ALA A 256 5.75 1.00 9.51
N GLN A 257 6.06 2.24 9.12
CA GLN A 257 6.99 3.11 9.85
C GLN A 257 6.38 3.63 11.16
N GLU A 258 5.11 4.02 11.13
CA GLU A 258 4.36 4.44 12.32
C GLU A 258 4.27 3.27 13.32
N GLY A 259 3.89 2.09 12.85
CA GLY A 259 3.82 0.87 13.66
C GLY A 259 5.18 0.43 14.21
N ALA A 260 6.25 0.56 13.41
CA ALA A 260 7.62 0.26 13.84
C ALA A 260 8.01 1.04 15.10
N SER A 261 7.66 2.32 15.16
CA SER A 261 7.98 3.18 16.31
C SER A 261 7.33 2.65 17.60
N ALA A 262 6.09 2.14 17.51
CA ALA A 262 5.40 1.58 18.66
C ALA A 262 6.04 0.27 19.13
N ILE A 263 6.32 -0.64 18.20
CA ILE A 263 6.88 -1.95 18.53
C ILE A 263 8.32 -1.83 19.05
N ILE A 264 9.15 -0.96 18.48
CA ILE A 264 10.51 -0.68 18.98
C ILE A 264 10.45 -0.17 20.42
N ALA A 265 9.52 0.74 20.72
CA ALA A 265 9.37 1.27 22.06
C ALA A 265 8.89 0.20 23.08
N LEU A 266 7.98 -0.69 22.67
CA LEU A 266 7.58 -1.85 23.48
C LEU A 266 8.77 -2.80 23.71
N LEU A 267 9.45 -3.22 22.65
CA LEU A 267 10.57 -4.16 22.73
C LEU A 267 11.73 -3.59 23.55
N ASN A 268 11.98 -2.28 23.49
CA ASN A 268 12.96 -1.64 24.37
C ASN A 268 12.57 -1.77 25.84
N ALA A 269 11.29 -1.59 26.19
CA ALA A 269 10.83 -1.80 27.56
C ALA A 269 10.97 -3.27 27.99
N ILE A 270 10.62 -4.21 27.11
CA ILE A 270 10.82 -5.66 27.31
C ILE A 270 12.31 -5.98 27.54
N ASN A 271 13.21 -5.43 26.73
CA ASN A 271 14.65 -5.64 26.85
C ASN A 271 15.23 -5.01 28.13
N GLN A 272 14.71 -3.88 28.59
CA GLN A 272 15.13 -3.22 29.84
C GLN A 272 14.84 -4.06 31.09
N VAL A 273 13.79 -4.88 31.07
CA VAL A 273 13.47 -5.82 32.16
C VAL A 273 14.15 -7.18 31.99
N GLY A 274 15.08 -7.30 31.04
CA GLY A 274 15.90 -8.50 30.83
C GLY A 274 15.25 -9.59 29.98
N ILE A 275 14.13 -9.30 29.31
CA ILE A 275 13.48 -10.25 28.40
C ILE A 275 14.00 -10.00 26.98
N PHE A 276 14.65 -11.01 26.40
CA PHE A 276 15.23 -10.93 25.05
C PHE A 276 14.70 -11.98 24.09
N GLU A 277 13.87 -12.90 24.58
CA GLU A 277 13.30 -14.00 23.81
C GLU A 277 11.90 -14.30 24.36
N ALA A 278 10.95 -14.59 23.47
CA ALA A 278 9.63 -15.05 23.88
C ALA A 278 9.67 -16.54 24.21
N PRO A 279 9.09 -16.96 25.35
CA PRO A 279 8.95 -18.38 25.64
C PRO A 279 8.04 -19.06 24.59
N GLU A 280 8.29 -20.34 24.36
CA GLU A 280 7.39 -21.15 23.54
C GLU A 280 6.00 -21.23 24.17
N VAL A 281 4.98 -21.07 23.33
CA VAL A 281 3.57 -21.13 23.72
C VAL A 281 2.85 -22.16 22.88
N SER A 282 1.98 -22.96 23.48
CA SER A 282 1.28 -24.05 22.77
C SER A 282 -0.16 -23.70 22.43
N ASN A 283 -0.76 -22.73 23.11
CA ASN A 283 -2.17 -22.36 22.94
C ASN A 283 -2.48 -20.95 23.46
N ASP A 284 -3.72 -20.48 23.25
CA ASP A 284 -4.18 -19.15 23.67
C ASP A 284 -4.18 -18.94 25.19
N THR A 285 -4.28 -20.02 25.98
CA THR A 285 -4.20 -19.93 27.45
C THR A 285 -2.78 -19.60 27.90
N ASP A 286 -1.77 -20.22 27.27
CA ASP A 286 -0.36 -19.92 27.54
C ASP A 286 -0.06 -18.46 27.19
N ILE A 287 -0.53 -18.01 26.01
CA ILE A 287 -0.41 -16.62 25.59
C ILE A 287 -1.07 -15.68 26.60
N LYS A 288 -2.31 -15.97 27.03
CA LYS A 288 -3.03 -15.15 28.01
C LYS A 288 -2.27 -15.03 29.33
N ASN A 289 -1.79 -16.15 29.87
CA ASN A 289 -1.06 -16.19 31.13
C ASN A 289 0.25 -15.39 31.02
N LEU A 290 0.99 -15.58 29.93
CA LEU A 290 2.23 -14.86 29.66
C LEU A 290 2.00 -13.35 29.56
N LEU A 291 1.00 -12.93 28.78
CA LEU A 291 0.68 -11.51 28.61
C LEU A 291 0.19 -10.86 29.91
N LEU A 292 -0.55 -11.59 30.75
CA LEU A 292 -0.93 -11.11 32.08
C LEU A 292 0.27 -11.05 33.04
N GLN A 293 1.18 -12.00 32.97
CA GLN A 293 2.41 -11.99 33.76
C GLN A 293 3.29 -10.78 33.39
N TRP A 294 3.39 -10.47 32.09
CA TRP A 294 4.22 -9.36 31.61
C TRP A 294 3.54 -8.01 31.78
N PHE A 295 2.30 -7.88 31.36
CA PHE A 295 1.59 -6.61 31.19
C PHE A 295 0.39 -6.42 32.11
N GLY A 296 0.03 -7.41 32.94
CA GLY A 296 -1.06 -7.29 33.92
C GLY A 296 -0.78 -6.25 35.01
N SER A 297 -1.70 -6.10 35.96
CA SER A 297 -1.59 -5.09 37.05
C SER A 297 -0.24 -5.14 37.80
N ASP A 298 0.26 -6.35 38.04
CA ASP A 298 1.46 -6.62 38.83
C ASP A 298 2.65 -7.04 37.94
N GLY A 299 2.48 -6.95 36.62
CA GLY A 299 3.52 -7.33 35.67
C GLY A 299 4.62 -6.27 35.56
N PRO A 300 5.87 -6.66 35.24
CA PRO A 300 7.00 -5.73 35.14
C PRO A 300 6.83 -4.68 34.02
N LEU A 301 5.92 -4.91 33.08
CA LEU A 301 5.65 -4.05 31.93
C LEU A 301 4.26 -3.39 31.99
N ALA A 302 3.61 -3.40 33.17
CA ALA A 302 2.28 -2.83 33.38
C ALA A 302 2.17 -1.36 32.91
N THR A 303 3.23 -0.58 33.12
CA THR A 303 3.30 0.86 32.79
C THR A 303 4.28 1.16 31.66
N ALA A 304 4.60 0.17 30.83
CA ALA A 304 5.47 0.39 29.68
C ALA A 304 4.84 1.38 28.67
N GLY A 305 5.70 2.17 28.03
CA GLY A 305 5.29 3.23 27.10
C GLY A 305 4.54 4.38 27.76
N ASN A 306 3.40 4.76 27.17
CA ASN A 306 2.53 5.81 27.69
C ASN A 306 1.39 5.26 28.58
N SER A 307 1.42 3.96 28.92
CA SER A 307 0.35 3.35 29.70
C SER A 307 0.41 3.76 31.17
N LYS A 308 -0.74 4.13 31.72
CA LYS A 308 -0.89 4.48 33.15
C LYS A 308 -1.18 3.28 34.04
N ARG A 309 -1.53 2.13 33.45
CA ARG A 309 -1.91 0.90 34.17
C ARG A 309 -1.63 -0.35 33.34
N GLY A 310 -1.49 -1.48 34.01
CA GLY A 310 -1.46 -2.79 33.37
C GLY A 310 -2.76 -3.13 32.62
N LEU A 311 -2.66 -4.10 31.71
CA LEU A 311 -3.77 -4.65 30.95
C LEU A 311 -4.70 -5.47 31.85
N THR A 312 -5.99 -5.35 31.60
CA THR A 312 -7.00 -6.21 32.21
C THR A 312 -7.08 -7.55 31.48
N PRO A 313 -7.61 -8.62 32.12
CA PRO A 313 -7.84 -9.90 31.45
C PRO A 313 -8.66 -9.77 30.16
N ARG A 314 -9.67 -8.89 30.16
CA ARG A 314 -10.50 -8.62 28.98
C ARG A 314 -9.72 -7.96 27.84
N GLU A 315 -8.79 -7.05 28.14
CA GLU A 315 -7.91 -6.45 27.14
C GLU A 315 -6.96 -7.48 26.54
N VAL A 316 -6.40 -8.38 27.35
CA VAL A 316 -5.55 -9.48 26.86
C VAL A 316 -6.34 -10.44 25.96
N GLU A 317 -7.55 -10.82 26.35
CA GLU A 317 -8.42 -11.67 25.52
C GLU A 317 -8.79 -11.00 24.18
N ALA A 318 -9.06 -9.70 24.19
CA ALA A 318 -9.31 -8.94 22.97
C ALA A 318 -8.07 -8.89 22.07
N ALA A 319 -6.88 -8.71 22.64
CA ALA A 319 -5.63 -8.73 21.88
C ALA A 319 -5.39 -10.10 21.21
N ILE A 320 -5.63 -11.21 21.92
CA ILE A 320 -5.49 -12.56 21.34
C ILE A 320 -6.50 -12.79 20.21
N ARG A 321 -7.76 -12.37 20.40
CA ARG A 321 -8.80 -12.51 19.37
C ARG A 321 -8.46 -11.73 18.10
N GLN A 322 -8.09 -10.46 18.23
CA GLN A 322 -7.72 -9.60 17.09
C GLN A 322 -6.38 -10.03 16.47
N ALA A 323 -5.45 -10.56 17.27
CA ALA A 323 -4.23 -11.19 16.77
C ALA A 323 -4.53 -12.42 15.90
N ALA A 324 -5.53 -13.22 16.28
CA ALA A 324 -5.97 -14.35 15.46
C ALA A 324 -6.58 -13.89 14.12
N GLN A 325 -7.29 -12.75 14.08
CA GLN A 325 -7.73 -12.15 12.82
C GLN A 325 -6.52 -11.72 11.98
N ALA A 326 -5.60 -10.94 12.55
CA ALA A 326 -4.41 -10.47 11.84
C ALA A 326 -3.55 -11.61 11.30
N GLN A 327 -3.36 -12.69 12.07
CA GLN A 327 -2.65 -13.89 11.65
C GLN A 327 -3.34 -14.57 10.46
N ARG A 328 -4.68 -14.73 10.50
CA ARG A 328 -5.43 -15.33 9.39
C ARG A 328 -5.24 -14.52 8.11
N GLU A 329 -5.43 -13.21 8.19
CA GLU A 329 -5.28 -12.30 7.04
C GLU A 329 -3.84 -12.26 6.53
N TYR A 330 -2.84 -12.30 7.42
CA TYR A 330 -1.44 -12.34 7.04
C TYR A 330 -1.07 -13.59 6.24
N VAL A 331 -1.48 -14.75 6.73
CA VAL A 331 -1.28 -16.04 6.05
C VAL A 331 -2.02 -16.05 4.71
N TYR A 332 -3.21 -15.48 4.69
CA TYR A 332 -4.07 -15.45 3.52
C TYR A 332 -3.48 -14.65 2.35
N LEU A 333 -2.89 -13.48 2.66
CA LEU A 333 -2.31 -12.56 1.69
C LEU A 333 -0.93 -12.99 1.17
N ARG A 334 -0.35 -14.08 1.69
CA ARG A 334 0.88 -14.64 1.12
C ARG A 334 0.57 -15.59 -0.03
N PRO A 335 1.26 -15.49 -1.18
CA PRO A 335 1.11 -16.44 -2.26
C PRO A 335 1.48 -17.84 -1.76
N ALA A 336 0.56 -18.79 -1.93
CA ALA A 336 0.69 -20.16 -1.41
C ALA A 336 1.76 -21.00 -2.14
N SER A 337 2.32 -20.52 -3.26
CA SER A 337 2.97 -21.42 -4.24
C SER A 337 4.50 -21.47 -4.20
N ASP A 338 5.22 -20.50 -3.65
CA ASP A 338 6.67 -20.38 -3.92
C ASP A 338 7.58 -20.38 -2.66
N ASP A 339 7.00 -20.36 -1.46
CA ASP A 339 7.73 -20.46 -0.19
C ASP A 339 7.27 -21.69 0.63
N PRO A 340 8.05 -22.79 0.63
CA PRO A 340 7.78 -23.98 1.44
C PRO A 340 7.64 -23.69 2.94
N LEU A 341 8.14 -22.53 3.42
CA LEU A 341 7.99 -22.10 4.80
C LEU A 341 6.61 -21.49 5.07
N ALA A 342 5.90 -20.98 4.07
CA ALA A 342 4.71 -20.15 4.28
C ALA A 342 3.46 -20.90 4.75
N GLU A 343 3.27 -22.17 4.36
CA GLU A 343 2.05 -22.90 4.72
C GLU A 343 2.03 -23.41 6.17
N THR A 344 3.20 -23.54 6.82
CA THR A 344 3.35 -24.06 8.19
C THR A 344 4.00 -23.06 9.16
N ALA A 345 4.84 -22.11 8.72
CA ALA A 345 5.64 -21.29 9.63
C ALA A 345 4.93 -20.08 10.28
N PHE A 346 3.74 -19.69 9.82
CA PHE A 346 3.06 -18.47 10.29
C PHE A 346 1.72 -18.73 11.01
N LYS A 347 1.40 -20.00 11.24
CA LYS A 347 0.14 -20.45 11.87
C LYS A 347 0.33 -20.89 13.32
N THR A 348 1.51 -20.66 13.90
CA THR A 348 1.83 -21.15 15.24
C THR A 348 1.21 -20.25 16.31
N PRO A 349 1.03 -20.75 17.55
CA PRO A 349 0.69 -19.91 18.69
C PRO A 349 1.76 -18.85 18.98
N ASN A 350 3.04 -19.12 18.72
CA ASN A 350 4.11 -18.13 18.86
C ASN A 350 3.93 -16.95 17.88
N ASP A 351 3.49 -17.19 16.64
CA ASP A 351 3.14 -16.11 15.72
C ASP A 351 1.99 -15.27 16.26
N ARG A 352 0.96 -15.92 16.80
CA ARG A 352 -0.18 -15.23 17.43
C ARG A 352 0.25 -14.39 18.62
N LEU A 353 1.21 -14.86 19.41
CA LEU A 353 1.84 -14.06 20.47
C LEU A 353 2.51 -12.80 19.89
N MET A 354 3.26 -12.90 18.79
CA MET A 354 3.88 -11.74 18.14
C MET A 354 2.85 -10.72 17.63
N PHE A 355 1.75 -11.20 17.03
CA PHE A 355 0.63 -10.33 16.67
C PHE A 355 -0.02 -9.66 17.89
N ALA A 356 -0.17 -10.38 19.01
CA ALA A 356 -0.70 -9.81 20.24
C ALA A 356 0.26 -8.76 20.84
N LEU A 357 1.58 -8.98 20.77
CA LEU A 357 2.58 -7.98 21.18
C LEU A 357 2.48 -6.71 20.34
N ALA A 358 2.24 -6.82 19.03
CA ALA A 358 2.00 -5.66 18.16
C ALA A 358 0.79 -4.82 18.64
N LEU A 359 -0.35 -5.47 18.90
CA LEU A 359 -1.55 -4.80 19.42
C LEU A 359 -1.33 -4.15 20.80
N ILE A 360 -0.55 -4.80 21.66
CA ILE A 360 -0.18 -4.25 22.97
C ILE A 360 0.73 -3.03 22.80
N ALA A 361 1.69 -3.08 21.86
CA ALA A 361 2.55 -1.94 21.54
C ALA A 361 1.70 -0.73 21.13
N ASP A 362 0.73 -0.95 20.24
CA ASP A 362 -0.18 0.09 19.78
C ASP A 362 -1.03 0.67 20.92
N ARG A 363 -1.50 -0.19 21.83
CA ARG A 363 -2.27 0.22 23.00
C ARG A 363 -1.47 1.06 23.98
N GLN A 364 -0.24 0.65 24.26
CA GLN A 364 0.66 1.33 25.20
C GLN A 364 1.17 2.65 24.66
N MET A 365 1.34 2.74 23.35
CA MET A 365 1.78 3.97 22.67
C MET A 365 0.61 4.85 22.22
N ASN A 366 -0.64 4.40 22.42
CA ASN A 366 -1.86 5.06 21.97
C ASN A 366 -1.84 5.37 20.46
N GLN A 367 -1.42 4.38 19.66
CA GLN A 367 -1.34 4.49 18.21
C GLN A 367 -2.72 4.68 17.60
N ARG A 368 -2.76 5.56 16.60
CA ARG A 368 -3.99 5.92 15.89
C ARG A 368 -3.76 5.97 14.40
N VAL A 369 -4.65 5.33 13.66
CA VAL A 369 -4.64 5.32 12.21
C VAL A 369 -5.79 6.16 11.65
N ASP A 370 -5.60 6.69 10.46
CA ASP A 370 -6.66 7.38 9.74
C ASP A 370 -7.83 6.43 9.45
N LYS A 371 -9.06 6.94 9.58
CA LYS A 371 -10.24 6.29 9.02
C LYS A 371 -10.15 6.29 7.49
N GLU A 372 -10.78 5.29 6.86
CA GLU A 372 -10.94 5.27 5.39
C GLU A 372 -11.80 6.46 4.92
N GLN A 373 -12.81 6.81 5.72
CA GLN A 373 -13.61 8.02 5.53
C GLN A 373 -13.04 9.21 6.33
N LYS A 374 -12.71 10.30 5.63
CA LYS A 374 -12.44 11.61 6.25
C LYS A 374 -13.68 12.49 6.09
N GLY A 375 -14.66 12.31 6.97
CA GLY A 375 -15.87 13.15 7.09
C GLY A 375 -15.81 14.14 8.26
N GLU A 376 -16.93 14.83 8.56
CA GLU A 376 -17.07 15.64 9.77
C GLU A 376 -17.03 14.73 11.01
N GLY A 377 -15.90 14.76 11.73
CA GLY A 377 -15.68 13.91 12.91
C GLY A 377 -14.19 13.73 13.21
N THR A 378 -13.86 12.77 14.07
CA THR A 378 -12.46 12.46 14.38
C THR A 378 -11.85 11.62 13.25
N PRO A 379 -10.85 12.12 12.51
CA PRO A 379 -10.34 11.48 11.30
C PRO A 379 -9.50 10.23 11.59
N LYS A 380 -9.25 9.93 12.86
CA LYS A 380 -8.41 8.82 13.31
C LYS A 380 -9.12 7.97 14.35
N TYR A 381 -8.89 6.66 14.32
CA TYR A 381 -9.32 5.72 15.34
C TYR A 381 -8.11 5.04 15.98
N VAL A 382 -8.28 4.49 17.18
CA VAL A 382 -7.20 3.74 17.85
C VAL A 382 -6.99 2.42 17.14
N VAL A 383 -5.73 2.01 16.98
CA VAL A 383 -5.41 0.75 16.27
C VAL A 383 -5.97 -0.45 17.03
N PHE A 384 -5.81 -0.45 18.35
CA PHE A 384 -6.38 -1.47 19.24
C PHE A 384 -7.53 -0.90 20.07
N ASP A 385 -8.75 -1.33 19.76
CA ASP A 385 -9.93 -1.14 20.61
C ASP A 385 -10.39 -2.50 21.18
N PRO A 386 -10.29 -2.73 22.50
CA PRO A 386 -10.76 -3.97 23.13
C PRO A 386 -12.25 -4.27 22.94
N LYS A 387 -13.05 -3.25 22.60
CA LYS A 387 -14.49 -3.38 22.36
C LYS A 387 -14.81 -3.75 20.92
N ALA A 388 -13.91 -3.50 19.98
CA ALA A 388 -14.11 -3.87 18.58
C ALA A 388 -14.02 -5.39 18.42
N GLU A 389 -14.90 -5.93 17.57
CA GLU A 389 -14.88 -7.34 17.20
C GLU A 389 -13.68 -7.61 16.29
N GLU A 390 -13.44 -6.71 15.33
CA GLU A 390 -12.43 -6.82 14.28
C GLU A 390 -11.58 -5.55 14.13
N LEU A 391 -10.38 -5.72 13.57
CA LEU A 391 -9.50 -4.63 13.15
C LEU A 391 -9.96 -4.08 11.81
N GLY A 392 -10.06 -2.75 11.71
CA GLY A 392 -10.23 -2.07 10.42
C GLY A 392 -8.97 -2.19 9.54
N VAL A 393 -9.14 -2.01 8.23
CA VAL A 393 -8.10 -2.20 7.19
C VAL A 393 -6.73 -1.60 7.53
N HIS A 394 -6.67 -0.31 7.88
CA HIS A 394 -5.41 0.35 8.23
C HIS A 394 -4.78 -0.22 9.52
N ALA A 395 -5.59 -0.50 10.54
CA ALA A 395 -5.13 -1.08 11.80
C ALA A 395 -4.59 -2.51 11.57
N LEU A 396 -5.35 -3.33 10.85
CA LEU A 396 -4.98 -4.68 10.44
C LEU A 396 -3.65 -4.68 9.66
N THR A 397 -3.50 -3.78 8.68
CA THR A 397 -2.27 -3.67 7.91
C THR A 397 -1.09 -3.25 8.77
N MET A 398 -1.26 -2.27 9.68
CA MET A 398 -0.20 -1.87 10.60
C MET A 398 0.28 -3.05 11.45
N VAL A 399 -0.64 -3.80 12.05
CA VAL A 399 -0.37 -4.97 12.89
C VAL A 399 0.34 -6.08 12.12
N MET A 400 -0.08 -6.37 10.88
CA MET A 400 0.60 -7.30 9.98
C MET A 400 2.04 -6.89 9.66
N ARG A 401 2.29 -5.58 9.49
CA ARG A 401 3.63 -5.06 9.24
C ARG A 401 4.51 -5.14 10.48
N GLN A 402 3.98 -4.82 11.66
CA GLN A 402 4.69 -4.96 12.93
C GLN A 402 5.09 -6.42 13.20
N TYR A 403 4.18 -7.36 13.00
CA TYR A 403 4.51 -8.79 13.08
C TYR A 403 5.69 -9.16 12.16
N GLY A 404 5.63 -8.78 10.87
CA GLY A 404 6.71 -9.05 9.93
C GLY A 404 8.04 -8.38 10.33
N GLN A 405 7.98 -7.20 10.94
CA GLN A 405 9.18 -6.53 11.45
C GLN A 405 9.81 -7.30 12.62
N ILE A 406 9.01 -7.85 13.53
CA ILE A 406 9.51 -8.69 14.62
C ILE A 406 10.08 -9.99 14.06
N ALA A 407 9.27 -10.73 13.30
CA ALA A 407 9.56 -12.09 12.87
C ALA A 407 10.76 -12.21 11.93
N PHE A 408 11.00 -11.23 11.05
CA PHE A 408 12.08 -11.31 10.06
C PHE A 408 13.34 -10.52 10.43
N SER A 409 13.32 -9.74 11.51
CA SER A 409 14.53 -9.05 12.01
C SER A 409 15.25 -9.81 13.12
N ASN A 410 14.55 -10.72 13.78
CA ASN A 410 15.03 -11.49 14.92
C ASN A 410 15.37 -12.92 14.52
N ALA A 411 16.26 -13.57 15.26
CA ALA A 411 16.49 -15.00 15.10
C ALA A 411 15.46 -15.75 15.96
N ALA A 412 14.78 -16.74 15.37
CA ALA A 412 13.72 -17.50 16.04
C ALA A 412 12.69 -16.58 16.76
N TRP A 413 12.59 -16.67 18.09
CA TRP A 413 11.67 -15.90 18.92
C TRP A 413 12.34 -14.78 19.72
N GLU A 414 13.54 -14.35 19.31
CA GLU A 414 14.20 -13.20 19.90
C GLU A 414 13.33 -11.92 19.79
N LEU A 415 13.43 -11.07 20.79
CA LEU A 415 12.65 -9.84 20.96
C LEU A 415 13.55 -8.60 20.98
N ARG A 416 14.45 -8.46 20.00
CA ARG A 416 15.49 -7.42 19.98
C ARG A 416 15.01 -6.13 19.30
N ALA A 417 14.92 -5.05 20.07
CA ALA A 417 14.45 -3.75 19.56
C ALA A 417 15.41 -3.11 18.54
N ASP A 418 16.72 -3.26 18.76
CA ASP A 418 17.79 -2.77 17.87
C ASP A 418 17.69 -3.38 16.48
N ARG A 419 17.44 -4.70 16.40
CA ARG A 419 17.30 -5.39 15.11
C ARG A 419 16.05 -4.99 14.33
N VAL A 420 14.93 -4.82 15.03
CA VAL A 420 13.68 -4.34 14.40
C VAL A 420 13.90 -2.97 13.76
N LYS A 421 14.58 -2.06 14.47
CA LYS A 421 14.89 -0.71 13.98
C LYS A 421 15.66 -0.76 12.65
N ASP A 422 16.76 -1.50 12.62
CA ASP A 422 17.60 -1.54 11.42
C ASP A 422 16.92 -2.28 10.25
N TYR A 423 16.09 -3.28 10.55
CA TYR A 423 15.31 -4.01 9.54
C TYR A 423 14.21 -3.17 8.89
N VAL A 424 13.57 -2.28 9.64
CA VAL A 424 12.57 -1.33 9.10
C VAL A 424 13.18 -0.45 8.01
N ASP A 425 14.41 0.03 8.22
CA ASP A 425 15.12 0.83 7.22
C ASP A 425 15.43 0.03 5.95
N ALA A 426 15.85 -1.23 6.10
CA ALA A 426 16.10 -2.12 4.96
C ALA A 426 14.82 -2.46 4.17
N LEU A 427 13.69 -2.68 4.86
CA LEU A 427 12.41 -2.91 4.19
C LEU A 427 11.86 -1.65 3.51
N SER A 428 12.09 -0.47 4.09
CA SER A 428 11.75 0.81 3.46
C SER A 428 12.52 0.96 2.13
N TYR A 429 13.81 0.61 2.13
CA TYR A 429 14.64 0.57 0.93
C TYR A 429 14.11 -0.42 -0.11
N LYS A 430 13.82 -1.67 0.29
CA LYS A 430 13.24 -2.69 -0.61
C LYS A 430 11.94 -2.19 -1.27
N ARG A 431 11.03 -1.62 -0.48
CA ARG A 431 9.77 -1.04 -0.98
C ARG A 431 10.03 0.09 -1.98
N ALA A 432 10.98 0.98 -1.68
CA ALA A 432 11.35 2.07 -2.57
C ALA A 432 11.83 1.56 -3.94
N ARG A 433 12.64 0.49 -4.00
CA ARG A 433 13.07 -0.13 -5.26
C ARG A 433 11.89 -0.70 -6.06
N ARG A 434 10.93 -1.35 -5.38
CA ARG A 434 9.71 -1.86 -6.03
C ARG A 434 8.83 -0.73 -6.57
N GLN A 435 8.63 0.33 -5.80
CA GLN A 435 7.87 1.50 -6.24
C GLN A 435 8.56 2.23 -7.40
N GLU A 436 9.88 2.34 -7.37
CA GLU A 436 10.68 2.92 -8.46
C GLU A 436 10.48 2.14 -9.77
N MET A 437 10.44 0.81 -9.70
CA MET A 437 10.17 -0.04 -10.86
C MET A 437 8.77 0.23 -11.42
N VAL A 438 7.74 0.21 -10.59
CA VAL A 438 6.35 0.51 -11.00
C VAL A 438 6.27 1.91 -11.62
N PHE A 439 6.93 2.90 -11.01
CA PHE A 439 6.98 4.26 -11.52
C PHE A 439 7.66 4.33 -12.89
N LYS A 440 8.86 3.78 -13.04
CA LYS A 440 9.62 3.80 -14.30
C LYS A 440 8.87 3.11 -15.44
N VAL A 441 8.18 2.00 -15.16
CA VAL A 441 7.41 1.27 -16.17
C VAL A 441 6.09 2.00 -16.45
N PHE A 442 5.18 2.08 -15.48
CA PHE A 442 3.79 2.45 -15.73
C PHE A 442 3.51 3.96 -15.73
N LYS A 443 4.40 4.79 -15.18
CA LYS A 443 4.25 6.26 -15.23
C LYS A 443 5.01 6.88 -16.40
N ARG A 444 6.17 6.30 -16.77
CA ARG A 444 7.11 6.93 -17.71
C ARG A 444 7.14 6.30 -19.10
N MET A 445 6.84 5.01 -19.25
CA MET A 445 6.79 4.42 -20.60
C MET A 445 5.64 5.00 -21.43
N GLU A 446 5.83 5.01 -22.74
CA GLU A 446 4.79 5.30 -23.73
C GLU A 446 3.74 4.19 -23.76
N VAL A 447 2.51 4.54 -24.10
CA VAL A 447 1.37 3.60 -24.07
C VAL A 447 1.59 2.38 -24.98
N ASP A 448 2.14 2.57 -26.19
CA ASP A 448 2.44 1.47 -27.12
C ASP A 448 3.39 0.43 -26.49
N LYS A 449 4.41 0.91 -25.77
CA LYS A 449 5.36 0.05 -25.06
C LYS A 449 4.66 -0.67 -23.90
N LEU A 450 3.77 0.02 -23.18
CA LEU A 450 2.96 -0.60 -22.12
C LEU A 450 2.04 -1.69 -22.68
N LEU A 451 1.50 -1.54 -23.89
CA LEU A 451 0.68 -2.57 -24.53
C LEU A 451 1.50 -3.83 -24.80
N THR A 452 2.72 -3.68 -25.32
CA THR A 452 3.65 -4.80 -25.48
C THR A 452 3.96 -5.47 -24.16
N VAL A 453 4.32 -4.69 -23.13
CA VAL A 453 4.63 -5.21 -21.78
C VAL A 453 3.44 -5.96 -21.20
N HIS A 454 2.24 -5.40 -21.28
CA HIS A 454 1.02 -6.05 -20.82
C HIS A 454 0.80 -7.39 -21.52
N ASN A 455 0.83 -7.41 -22.85
CA ASN A 455 0.63 -8.64 -23.62
C ASN A 455 1.66 -9.70 -23.25
N THR A 456 2.94 -9.33 -23.08
CA THR A 456 3.99 -10.25 -22.65
C THR A 456 3.76 -10.75 -21.23
N LEU A 457 3.45 -9.87 -20.27
CA LEU A 457 3.21 -10.27 -18.88
C LEU A 457 2.00 -11.21 -18.76
N MET A 458 0.90 -10.89 -19.42
CA MET A 458 -0.32 -11.70 -19.38
C MET A 458 -0.12 -13.06 -20.05
N GLN A 459 0.74 -13.16 -21.06
CA GLN A 459 1.16 -14.45 -21.59
C GLN A 459 1.89 -15.30 -20.55
N HIS A 460 2.59 -14.75 -19.56
CA HIS A 460 3.36 -15.56 -18.60
C HIS A 460 2.55 -16.02 -17.38
N VAL A 461 1.26 -15.71 -17.31
CA VAL A 461 0.35 -16.18 -16.25
C VAL A 461 -0.57 -17.28 -16.82
N PRO A 462 -0.31 -18.57 -16.56
CA PRO A 462 -1.09 -19.68 -17.14
C PRO A 462 -2.59 -19.60 -16.83
N GLU A 463 -2.94 -19.07 -15.67
CA GLU A 463 -4.32 -18.89 -15.19
C GLU A 463 -5.10 -17.82 -15.98
N LEU A 464 -4.38 -16.92 -16.67
CA LEU A 464 -4.96 -15.83 -17.47
C LEU A 464 -5.02 -16.15 -18.97
N ARG A 465 -4.43 -17.26 -19.42
CA ARG A 465 -4.43 -17.67 -20.84
C ARG A 465 -5.78 -18.24 -21.32
N ASN A 466 -6.62 -18.72 -20.39
CA ASN A 466 -7.83 -19.51 -20.70
C ASN A 466 -9.14 -18.88 -20.19
N ALA A 467 -9.15 -17.58 -19.86
CA ALA A 467 -10.33 -16.82 -19.42
C ALA A 467 -10.51 -15.55 -20.26
#